data_AF-A0A928R6T2-F1
#
_entry.id   AF-A0A928R6T2-F1
#
_cell.length_a   1.000
_cell.length_b   1.000
_cell.length_c   1.000
_cell.angle_alpha   90.00
_cell.angle_beta   90.00
_cell.angle_gamma   90.00
#
_symmetry.space_group_name_H-M   'P 1'
#
loop_
_entity.id
_entity.type
_entity.pdbx_description
1 polymer ?
#
loop_
_entity_poly.entity_id
_entity_poly.type
_entity_poly.pdbx_seq_one_letter_code
_entity_poly.pdbx_strand_id
1 'polypeptide(L)'
;MNWFKKSWILLILIFFLLCYYVIFNARKDIIQFAIVPPREYSECYYYRVNDKGVLFCEVGTHVTGAIITDKNFIVKKYDFPYSKYQYKEKKLTKMEFDTLKEYLSQLRMNDYVSDYSTIDDSWELQILYDDKFIKQWYTEPIYSELGVLRDFFIKISPFHVNIKKF
;
A
#
# COMPACT_ATOMS: atom_id res chain seq x y z
N MET A 1 -53.01 4.41 13.74
CA MET A 1 -52.04 5.35 13.12
C MET A 1 -50.62 5.28 13.73
N ASN A 2 -50.41 4.75 14.95
CA ASN A 2 -49.07 4.62 15.57
C ASN A 2 -48.24 3.42 15.09
N TRP A 3 -48.85 2.41 14.47
CA TRP A 3 -48.15 1.19 14.05
C TRP A 3 -47.26 1.42 12.81
N PHE A 4 -47.76 2.20 11.84
CA PHE A 4 -46.99 2.59 10.66
C PHE A 4 -45.74 3.39 11.03
N LYS A 5 -45.82 4.36 11.95
CA LYS A 5 -44.66 5.17 12.37
C LYS A 5 -43.55 4.34 13.04
N LYS A 6 -43.90 3.32 13.84
CA LYS A 6 -42.92 2.42 14.48
C LYS A 6 -42.20 1.54 13.45
N SER A 7 -42.88 1.14 12.38
CA SER A 7 -42.31 0.29 11.32
C SER A 7 -41.24 1.03 10.49
N TRP A 8 -41.45 2.31 10.20
CA TRP A 8 -40.46 3.15 9.48
C TRP A 8 -39.19 3.40 10.29
N ILE A 9 -39.32 3.65 11.60
CA ILE A 9 -38.16 3.85 12.48
C ILE A 9 -37.27 2.60 12.52
N LEU A 10 -37.88 1.41 12.58
CA LEU A 10 -37.14 0.14 12.59
C LEU A 10 -36.36 -0.07 11.28
N LEU A 11 -36.98 0.21 10.12
CA LEU A 11 -36.33 0.11 8.81
C LEU A 11 -35.15 1.06 8.66
N ILE A 12 -35.28 2.30 9.13
CA ILE A 12 -34.18 3.28 9.14
C ILE A 12 -33.03 2.78 10.02
N LEU A 13 -33.34 2.23 11.20
CA LEU A 13 -32.33 1.74 12.13
C LEU A 13 -31.57 0.52 11.57
N ILE A 14 -32.28 -0.41 10.89
CA ILE A 14 -31.67 -1.53 10.17
C ILE A 14 -30.79 -1.04 9.03
N PHE A 15 -31.23 -0.03 8.28
CA PHE A 15 -30.43 0.58 7.21
C PHE A 15 -29.14 1.21 7.76
N PHE A 16 -29.21 1.97 8.85
CA PHE A 16 -28.02 2.54 9.50
C PHE A 16 -27.06 1.46 10.02
N LEU A 17 -27.58 0.36 10.59
CA LEU A 17 -26.77 -0.77 11.03
C LEU A 17 -26.08 -1.48 9.86
N LEU A 18 -26.78 -1.64 8.72
CA LEU A 18 -26.20 -2.19 7.50
C LEU A 18 -25.12 -1.27 6.93
N CYS A 19 -25.38 0.03 6.85
CA CYS A 19 -24.38 1.01 6.42
C CYS A 19 -23.16 1.01 7.35
N TYR A 20 -23.36 0.99 8.66
CA TYR A 20 -22.28 0.92 9.64
C TYR A 20 -21.47 -0.37 9.48
N TYR A 21 -22.13 -1.52 9.32
CA TYR A 21 -21.45 -2.80 9.09
C TYR A 21 -20.65 -2.81 7.79
N VAL A 22 -21.17 -2.23 6.71
CA VAL A 22 -20.46 -2.11 5.42
C VAL A 22 -19.26 -1.18 5.53
N ILE A 23 -19.39 -0.03 6.21
CA ILE A 23 -18.30 0.91 6.43
C ILE A 23 -17.21 0.29 7.32
N PHE A 24 -17.59 -0.43 8.38
CA PHE A 24 -16.65 -1.06 9.30
C PHE A 24 -15.96 -2.28 8.70
N ASN A 25 -16.64 -3.02 7.81
CA ASN A 25 -16.04 -4.11 7.04
C ASN A 25 -15.39 -3.64 5.73
N ALA A 26 -15.37 -2.34 5.44
CA ALA A 26 -14.51 -1.83 4.38
C ALA A 26 -13.09 -2.29 4.70
N ARG A 27 -12.50 -3.07 3.78
CA ARG A 27 -11.24 -3.79 4.00
C ARG A 27 -10.20 -2.80 4.51
N LYS A 28 -9.84 -2.92 5.79
CA LYS A 28 -8.78 -2.10 6.38
C LYS A 28 -7.44 -2.73 5.99
N ASP A 29 -6.73 -2.04 5.11
CA ASP A 29 -5.34 -2.37 4.83
C ASP A 29 -4.53 -2.07 6.10
N ILE A 30 -3.73 -3.05 6.56
CA ILE A 30 -2.83 -2.85 7.70
C ILE A 30 -1.60 -2.07 7.28
N ILE A 31 -1.16 -2.20 6.02
CA ILE A 31 -0.06 -1.44 5.43
C ILE A 31 -0.28 -1.30 3.92
N GLN A 32 0.13 -0.16 3.39
CA GLN A 32 0.44 0.03 1.98
C GLN A 32 1.92 0.38 1.84
N PHE A 33 2.57 -0.19 0.84
CA PHE A 33 4.01 -0.05 0.63
C PHE A 33 4.28 0.07 -0.87
N ALA A 34 5.07 1.05 -1.29
CA ALA A 34 5.51 1.19 -2.67
C ALA A 34 7.01 1.37 -2.80
N ILE A 35 7.54 0.81 -3.89
CA ILE A 35 8.91 0.94 -4.33
C ILE A 35 8.86 1.69 -5.66
N VAL A 36 9.29 2.94 -5.63
CA VAL A 36 9.13 3.90 -6.73
C VAL A 36 10.52 4.27 -7.26
N PRO A 37 10.81 4.03 -8.54
CA PRO A 37 12.07 4.47 -9.14
C PRO A 37 12.10 6.00 -9.30
N PRO A 38 13.28 6.63 -9.38
CA PRO A 38 13.40 8.09 -9.45
C PRO A 38 13.04 8.63 -10.84
N ARG A 39 13.22 7.82 -11.89
CA ARG A 39 13.02 8.21 -13.29
C ARG A 39 11.61 7.95 -13.74
N GLU A 40 11.01 8.93 -14.43
CA GLU A 40 9.69 8.81 -15.02
C GLU A 40 9.55 7.54 -15.87
N TYR A 41 8.33 7.02 -15.94
CA TYR A 41 7.97 5.87 -16.77
C TYR A 41 8.67 4.54 -16.42
N SER A 42 9.37 4.49 -15.29
CA SER A 42 10.00 3.27 -14.78
C SER A 42 9.01 2.40 -13.99
N GLU A 43 9.31 1.09 -13.91
CA GLU A 43 8.47 0.10 -13.26
C GLU A 43 8.39 0.34 -11.74
N CYS A 44 7.17 0.52 -11.25
CA CYS A 44 6.84 0.75 -9.84
C CYS A 44 6.13 -0.48 -9.29
N TYR A 45 6.40 -0.78 -8.02
CA TYR A 45 5.79 -1.89 -7.31
C TYR A 45 4.98 -1.36 -6.15
N TYR A 46 3.74 -1.79 -6.05
CA TYR A 46 2.84 -1.42 -4.98
C TYR A 46 2.28 -2.66 -4.32
N TYR A 47 2.25 -2.61 -2.99
CA TYR A 47 1.84 -3.70 -2.13
C TYR A 47 0.83 -3.17 -1.14
N ARG A 48 -0.23 -3.93 -0.90
CA ARG A 48 -1.13 -3.73 0.22
C ARG A 48 -1.37 -5.04 0.93
N VAL A 49 -1.40 -5.01 2.24
CA VAL A 49 -1.76 -6.18 3.05
C VAL A 49 -2.95 -5.79 3.91
N ASN A 50 -4.00 -6.63 3.90
CA ASN A 50 -5.14 -6.43 4.79
C ASN A 50 -4.99 -7.19 6.11
N ASP A 51 -5.91 -6.91 7.03
CA ASP A 51 -6.06 -7.56 8.33
C ASP A 51 -6.19 -9.10 8.25
N LYS A 52 -6.62 -9.62 7.10
CA LYS A 52 -6.73 -11.05 6.80
C LYS A 52 -5.43 -11.64 6.24
N GLY A 53 -4.36 -10.89 6.06
CA GLY A 53 -3.10 -11.38 5.50
C GLY A 53 -3.19 -11.73 4.02
N VAL A 54 -4.06 -11.04 3.27
CA VAL A 54 -4.03 -11.07 1.80
C VAL A 54 -3.12 -9.96 1.32
N LEU A 55 -2.07 -10.33 0.58
CA LEU A 55 -1.19 -9.44 -0.14
C LEU A 55 -1.79 -9.14 -1.52
N PHE A 56 -2.08 -7.88 -1.76
CA PHE A 56 -2.42 -7.33 -3.07
C PHE A 56 -1.15 -6.71 -3.65
N CYS A 57 -0.78 -7.10 -4.86
CA CYS A 57 0.41 -6.59 -5.52
C CYS A 57 0.05 -6.05 -6.91
N GLU A 58 0.47 -4.80 -7.15
CA GLU A 58 0.33 -4.10 -8.42
C GLU A 58 1.71 -3.74 -8.94
N VAL A 59 1.96 -4.04 -10.21
CA VAL A 59 3.14 -3.60 -10.94
C VAL A 59 2.66 -2.72 -12.06
N GLY A 60 3.30 -1.58 -12.25
CA GLY A 60 2.91 -0.67 -13.32
C GLY A 60 3.93 0.43 -13.52
N THR A 61 3.50 1.45 -14.25
CA THR A 61 4.33 2.62 -14.51
C THR A 61 3.87 3.74 -13.59
N HIS A 62 4.79 4.30 -12.81
CA HIS A 62 4.48 5.49 -12.03
C HIS A 62 4.68 6.75 -12.87
N VAL A 63 3.97 7.82 -12.48
CA VAL A 63 4.18 9.17 -13.00
C VAL A 63 4.90 9.99 -11.93
N THR A 64 5.72 10.93 -12.38
CA THR A 64 6.51 11.82 -11.53
C THR A 64 5.65 12.51 -10.49
N GLY A 65 6.09 12.47 -9.23
CA GLY A 65 5.39 13.09 -8.11
C GLY A 65 4.18 12.31 -7.57
N ALA A 66 3.92 11.08 -8.05
CA ALA A 66 2.83 10.26 -7.55
C ALA A 66 3.05 9.85 -6.08
N ILE A 67 2.03 10.03 -5.24
CA ILE A 67 2.02 9.63 -3.83
C ILE A 67 1.08 8.43 -3.66
N ILE A 68 1.42 7.42 -2.85
CA ILE A 68 0.58 6.20 -2.66
C ILE A 68 -0.83 6.50 -2.16
N THR A 69 -1.04 7.67 -1.55
CA THR A 69 -2.35 8.15 -1.11
C THR A 69 -3.20 8.69 -2.25
N ASP A 70 -2.59 8.96 -3.40
CA ASP A 70 -3.28 9.49 -4.56
C ASP A 70 -4.06 8.39 -5.27
N LYS A 71 -5.25 8.76 -5.73
CA LYS A 71 -6.16 7.85 -6.44
C LYS A 71 -5.54 7.21 -7.70
N ASN A 72 -4.53 7.83 -8.28
CA ASN A 72 -3.89 7.43 -9.54
C ASN A 72 -2.41 7.09 -9.37
N PHE A 73 -1.98 6.65 -8.19
CA PHE A 73 -0.58 6.36 -7.89
C PHE A 73 0.10 5.45 -8.93
N ILE A 74 -0.60 4.41 -9.39
CA ILE A 74 -0.18 3.58 -10.54
C ILE A 74 -1.07 3.89 -11.74
N VAL A 75 -0.44 4.25 -12.85
CA VAL A 75 -1.12 4.50 -14.12
C VAL A 75 -1.36 3.19 -14.86
N LYS A 76 -2.64 2.90 -15.12
CA LYS A 76 -3.08 1.66 -15.77
C LYS A 76 -2.96 1.77 -17.29
N LYS A 77 -2.98 0.62 -17.97
CA LYS A 77 -2.76 0.51 -19.42
C LYS A 77 -3.67 1.41 -20.28
N TYR A 78 -4.86 1.77 -19.80
CA TYR A 78 -5.79 2.62 -20.53
C TYR A 78 -5.38 4.10 -20.56
N ASP A 79 -4.52 4.53 -19.63
CA ASP A 79 -4.09 5.92 -19.48
C ASP A 79 -2.71 6.17 -20.13
N PHE A 80 -1.93 5.10 -20.37
CA PHE A 80 -0.63 5.17 -21.05
C PHE A 80 -0.40 3.95 -21.95
N PRO A 81 -0.23 4.09 -23.28
CA PRO A 81 -0.16 2.95 -24.20
C PRO A 81 1.03 2.02 -23.97
N TYR A 82 2.05 2.46 -23.22
CA TYR A 82 3.23 1.69 -22.83
C TYR A 82 3.17 1.14 -21.39
N SER A 83 2.08 1.36 -20.65
CA SER A 83 1.92 0.89 -19.27
C SER A 83 1.79 -0.64 -19.21
N LYS A 84 2.71 -1.28 -18.47
CA LYS A 84 2.67 -2.72 -18.16
C LYS A 84 2.00 -2.93 -16.81
N TYR A 85 0.70 -2.66 -16.74
CA TYR A 85 -0.06 -2.92 -15.53
C TYR A 85 -0.27 -4.42 -15.31
N GLN A 86 0.08 -4.91 -14.13
CA GLN A 86 -0.18 -6.26 -13.67
C GLN A 86 -0.71 -6.23 -12.24
N TYR A 87 -1.62 -7.16 -11.93
CA TYR A 87 -2.20 -7.31 -10.60
C TYR A 87 -2.24 -8.77 -10.20
N LYS A 88 -1.85 -9.06 -8.96
CA LYS A 88 -2.01 -10.39 -8.35
C LYS A 88 -2.36 -10.27 -6.88
N GLU A 89 -3.09 -11.27 -6.40
CA GLU A 89 -3.36 -11.48 -4.99
C GLU A 89 -2.63 -12.74 -4.51
N LYS A 90 -2.06 -12.70 -3.32
CA LYS A 90 -1.44 -13.84 -2.65
C LYS A 90 -1.90 -13.88 -1.20
N LYS A 91 -2.41 -15.02 -0.76
CA LYS A 91 -2.60 -15.26 0.68
C LYS A 91 -1.24 -15.49 1.32
N LEU A 92 -0.89 -14.67 2.31
CA LEU A 92 0.33 -14.88 3.08
C LEU A 92 0.19 -16.15 3.93
N THR A 93 1.28 -16.90 4.03
CA THR A 93 1.41 -17.92 5.06
C THR A 93 1.36 -17.27 6.44
N LYS A 94 1.00 -18.05 7.46
CA LYS A 94 0.98 -17.56 8.84
C LYS A 94 2.33 -16.94 9.24
N MET A 95 3.42 -17.62 8.90
CA MET A 95 4.78 -17.15 9.18
C MET A 95 5.08 -15.81 8.49
N GLU A 96 4.79 -15.67 7.19
CA GLU A 96 4.96 -14.39 6.48
C GLU A 96 4.14 -13.27 7.14
N PHE A 97 2.88 -13.55 7.52
CA PHE A 97 2.02 -12.54 8.12
C PHE A 97 2.46 -12.14 9.53
N ASP A 98 2.91 -13.09 10.35
CA ASP A 98 3.43 -12.82 11.69
C ASP A 98 4.76 -12.05 11.62
N THR A 99 5.67 -12.42 10.70
CA THR A 99 6.92 -11.67 10.46
C THR A 99 6.65 -10.25 9.98
N LEU A 100 5.65 -10.03 9.11
CA LEU A 100 5.26 -8.68 8.71
C LEU A 100 4.85 -7.85 9.93
N LYS A 101 3.98 -8.38 10.81
CA LYS A 101 3.56 -7.65 12.01
C LYS A 101 4.72 -7.31 12.94
N GLU A 102 5.69 -8.22 13.07
CA GLU A 102 6.92 -7.96 13.83
C GLU A 102 7.69 -6.77 13.25
N TYR A 103 7.94 -6.75 11.93
CA TYR A 103 8.60 -5.61 11.29
C TYR A 103 7.81 -4.31 11.44
N LEU A 104 6.48 -4.35 11.29
CA LEU A 104 5.63 -3.17 11.50
C LEU A 104 5.72 -2.65 12.94
N SER A 105 5.83 -3.53 13.93
CA SER A 105 5.96 -3.13 15.34
C SER A 105 7.31 -2.46 15.67
N GLN A 106 8.33 -2.72 14.85
CA GLN A 106 9.66 -2.13 14.98
C GLN A 106 9.78 -0.80 14.24
N LEU A 107 8.85 -0.46 13.34
CA LEU A 107 8.87 0.79 12.60
C LEU A 107 8.70 2.01 13.52
N ARG A 108 9.77 2.78 13.68
CA ARG A 108 9.77 4.04 14.43
C ARG A 108 9.36 5.20 13.53
N MET A 109 8.06 5.42 13.37
CA MET A 109 7.53 6.37 12.38
C MET A 109 7.99 7.82 12.52
N ASN A 110 8.46 8.23 13.70
CA ASN A 110 8.91 9.61 13.96
C ASN A 110 10.34 9.88 13.48
N ASP A 111 11.11 8.83 13.14
CA ASP A 111 12.53 8.95 12.76
C ASP A 111 12.70 9.22 11.24
N TYR A 112 11.60 9.19 10.49
CA TYR A 112 11.61 9.37 9.04
C TYR A 112 11.22 10.79 8.66
N VAL A 113 12.19 11.54 8.13
CA VAL A 113 11.97 12.88 7.58
C VAL A 113 11.51 12.74 6.12
N SER A 114 10.43 13.42 5.76
CA SER A 114 10.01 13.60 4.36
C SER A 114 11.03 14.51 3.66
N ASP A 115 12.14 13.96 3.19
CA ASP A 115 13.07 14.72 2.37
C ASP A 115 12.63 14.67 0.90
N TYR A 116 12.41 15.85 0.32
CA TYR A 116 11.86 16.02 -1.02
C TYR A 116 12.94 16.11 -2.10
N SER A 117 14.23 16.09 -1.74
CA SER A 117 15.30 16.12 -2.74
C SER A 117 15.39 14.76 -3.46
N THR A 118 14.97 14.73 -4.73
CA THR A 118 15.17 13.58 -5.63
C THR A 118 16.65 13.25 -5.74
N ILE A 119 16.99 11.97 -5.56
CA ILE A 119 18.36 11.46 -5.79
C ILE A 119 18.27 10.52 -6.99
N ASP A 120 18.89 10.92 -8.11
CA ASP A 120 18.73 10.31 -9.45
C ASP A 120 19.09 8.81 -9.54
N ASP A 121 19.87 8.29 -8.59
CA ASP A 121 20.34 6.89 -8.54
C ASP A 121 19.74 6.09 -7.35
N SER A 122 18.63 6.56 -6.79
CA SER A 122 18.01 5.99 -5.59
C SER A 122 16.58 5.55 -5.85
N TRP A 123 16.08 4.58 -5.09
CA TRP A 123 14.67 4.22 -5.11
C TRP A 123 13.93 4.94 -3.98
N GLU A 124 12.74 5.44 -4.25
CA GLU A 124 11.88 6.03 -3.25
C GLU A 124 10.98 4.96 -2.64
N LEU A 125 11.01 4.84 -1.31
CA LEU A 125 10.11 3.97 -0.56
C LEU A 125 9.00 4.83 0.02
N GLN A 126 7.76 4.45 -0.27
CA GLN A 126 6.56 5.09 0.27
C GLN A 126 5.77 4.10 1.13
N ILE A 127 5.34 4.54 2.32
CA ILE A 127 4.67 3.68 3.30
C ILE A 127 3.47 4.40 3.86
N LEU A 128 2.32 3.72 3.90
CA LEU A 128 1.14 4.15 4.64
C LEU A 128 0.81 3.06 5.67
N TYR A 129 1.01 3.39 6.94
CA TYR A 129 0.76 2.47 8.06
C TYR A 129 0.22 3.27 9.25
N ASP A 130 -0.88 2.79 9.84
CA ASP A 130 -1.56 3.44 10.97
C ASP A 130 -1.84 4.93 10.71
N ASP A 131 -2.38 5.24 9.53
CA ASP A 131 -2.68 6.59 9.04
C ASP A 131 -1.47 7.54 8.95
N LYS A 132 -0.25 7.03 9.15
CA LYS A 132 1.00 7.76 8.96
C LYS A 132 1.58 7.45 7.60
N PHE A 133 1.90 8.51 6.87
CA PHE A 133 2.57 8.44 5.59
C PHE A 133 4.07 8.73 5.76
N ILE A 134 4.91 7.86 5.22
CA ILE A 134 6.37 7.99 5.22
C ILE A 134 6.87 7.91 3.79
N LYS A 135 7.85 8.76 3.51
CA LYS A 135 8.56 8.84 2.25
C LYS A 135 10.05 8.88 2.54
N GLN A 136 10.82 7.95 1.98
CA GLN A 136 12.26 7.91 2.16
C GLN A 136 12.98 7.52 0.87
N TRP A 137 13.99 8.30 0.50
CA TRP A 137 14.93 7.92 -0.55
C TRP A 137 15.90 6.85 -0.06
N TYR A 138 16.10 5.82 -0.87
CA TYR A 138 16.92 4.67 -0.57
C TYR A 138 18.12 4.59 -1.51
N THR A 139 19.31 4.73 -0.93
CA THR A 139 20.61 4.41 -1.55
C THR A 139 21.23 3.24 -0.79
N GLU A 140 21.62 2.16 -1.49
CA GLU A 140 22.35 1.06 -0.84
C GLU A 140 23.71 1.52 -0.29
N PRO A 141 24.23 0.91 0.80
CA PRO A 141 23.57 0.04 1.76
C PRO A 141 23.15 0.83 3.00
N ILE A 142 21.89 0.69 3.42
CA ILE A 142 21.45 1.14 4.74
C ILE A 142 20.73 -0.04 5.41
N TYR A 143 21.35 -0.58 6.46
CA TYR A 143 20.70 -1.50 7.39
C TYR A 143 19.71 -0.71 8.26
N SER A 144 18.55 -0.42 7.69
CA SER A 144 17.43 0.24 8.37
C SER A 144 16.21 -0.67 8.38
N GLU A 145 15.28 -0.38 9.29
CA GLU A 145 14.00 -1.08 9.41
C GLU A 145 13.20 -1.01 8.09
N LEU A 146 13.29 0.11 7.33
CA LEU A 146 12.66 0.20 6.00
C LEU A 146 13.34 -0.71 4.97
N GLY A 147 14.67 -0.85 5.03
CA GLY A 147 15.40 -1.78 4.17
C GLY A 147 14.96 -3.23 4.39
N VAL A 148 14.80 -3.62 5.66
CA VAL A 148 14.29 -4.96 6.04
C VAL A 148 12.86 -5.16 5.52
N LEU A 149 11.98 -4.17 5.71
CA LEU A 149 10.59 -4.24 5.24
C LEU A 149 10.51 -4.33 3.71
N ARG A 150 11.33 -3.55 3.00
CA ARG A 150 11.45 -3.60 1.55
C ARG A 150 11.86 -5.00 1.09
N ASP A 151 12.94 -5.56 1.66
CA ASP A 151 13.45 -6.88 1.28
C ASP A 151 12.43 -7.98 1.55
N PHE A 152 11.68 -7.83 2.64
CA PHE A 152 10.55 -8.69 2.92
C PHE A 152 9.49 -8.62 1.81
N PHE A 153 9.03 -7.43 1.41
CA PHE A 153 8.05 -7.26 0.33
C PHE A 153 8.54 -7.82 -1.01
N ILE A 154 9.81 -7.58 -1.37
CA ILE A 154 10.44 -8.16 -2.56
C ILE A 154 10.39 -9.68 -2.52
N LYS A 155 10.76 -10.27 -1.38
CA LYS A 155 10.81 -11.72 -1.18
C LYS A 155 9.43 -12.38 -1.28
N ILE A 156 8.39 -11.76 -0.72
CA ILE A 156 7.04 -12.33 -0.73
C ILE A 156 6.24 -12.01 -2.00
N SER A 157 6.77 -11.11 -2.85
CA SER A 157 6.12 -10.63 -4.06
C SER A 157 5.80 -11.78 -5.03
N PRO A 158 4.59 -11.79 -5.64
CA PRO A 158 4.25 -12.75 -6.70
C PRO A 158 4.78 -12.33 -8.09
N PHE A 159 5.55 -11.24 -8.15
CA PHE A 159 6.25 -10.77 -9.33
C PHE A 159 7.76 -10.70 -9.08
N HIS A 160 8.53 -10.80 -10.15
CA HIS A 160 9.95 -10.51 -10.09
C HIS A 160 10.14 -9.00 -9.92
N VAL A 161 10.81 -8.59 -8.85
CA VAL A 161 11.12 -7.18 -8.57
C VAL A 161 12.54 -6.90 -9.04
N ASN A 162 12.68 -5.98 -9.99
CA ASN A 162 13.94 -5.61 -10.59
C ASN A 162 14.39 -4.22 -10.10
N ILE A 163 15.09 -4.23 -8.97
CA ILE A 163 15.71 -3.03 -8.39
C ILE A 163 17.17 -2.96 -8.88
N LYS A 164 17.35 -2.68 -10.17
CA LYS A 164 18.70 -2.34 -10.68
C LYS A 164 19.07 -0.93 -10.23
N LYS A 165 20.35 -0.73 -9.90
CA LYS A 165 20.92 0.62 -9.75
C LYS A 165 20.84 1.34 -11.10
N PHE A 166 20.44 2.59 -11.08
CA PHE A 166 20.35 3.46 -12.26
C PHE A 166 21.69 4.14 -12.56
#